data_AF-M2PY48-F1
#
_entry.id   AF-M2PY48-F1
#
_cell.length_a   1.000
_cell.length_b   1.000
_cell.length_c   1.000
_cell.angle_alpha   90.00
_cell.angle_beta   90.00
_cell.angle_gamma   90.00
#
_symmetry.space_group_name_H-M   'P 1'
#
loop_
_entity.id
_entity.type
_entity.pdbx_description
1 polymer ?
#
loop_
_entity_poly.entity_id
_entity_poly.type
_entity_poly.pdbx_seq_one_letter_code
_entity_poly.pdbx_strand_id
1 'polypeptide(L)'
;MALPTIKIRPVETKDQRLTRFLVGKSNMECLAIANNRAYFYPVTLAVWVALSCVFVEFMNWWPKPEHGMYGYLSPVPAFVSMSVPIMFFCDWLNRSAFETRTNDILHRPDLVDIPKYYSRSPASGFWLLEYADRPIGLIAVDASLDATSDKTVQAVKGEIQYKRGTSSVATIRHFFVQEQYREASIQQDLLEHAISHALQSDKSVQKIRVSDSPLLSYITKVLKEAGFAVEEKTGRIGILQWQQCTRSLDRGRWRKSSEQH
;
A
#
# COMPACT_ATOMS: atom_id res chain seq x y z
N MET A 1 33.83 -4.24 13.38
CA MET A 1 32.39 -3.92 13.37
C MET A 1 31.75 -4.77 12.30
N ALA A 2 30.74 -5.58 12.63
CA ALA A 2 30.04 -6.37 11.62
C ALA A 2 29.19 -5.42 10.74
N LEU A 3 29.24 -5.60 9.42
CA LEU A 3 28.43 -4.82 8.49
C LEU A 3 26.94 -5.12 8.74
N PRO A 4 26.06 -4.11 8.71
CA PRO A 4 24.62 -4.33 8.84
C PRO A 4 24.16 -5.26 7.72
N THR A 5 23.60 -6.42 8.10
CA THR A 5 23.22 -7.47 7.15
C THR A 5 21.73 -7.36 6.83
N ILE A 6 21.39 -7.44 5.54
CA ILE A 6 20.01 -7.56 5.06
C ILE A 6 19.62 -9.04 5.13
N LYS A 7 18.42 -9.33 5.67
CA LYS A 7 17.91 -10.69 5.77
C LYS A 7 16.41 -10.74 5.47
N ILE A 8 16.01 -11.70 4.64
CA ILE A 8 14.60 -12.08 4.49
C ILE A 8 14.39 -13.32 5.36
N ARG A 9 13.41 -13.27 6.27
CA ARG A 9 13.09 -14.41 7.15
C ARG A 9 11.59 -14.62 7.30
N PRO A 10 11.12 -15.85 7.59
CA PRO A 10 9.72 -16.08 7.88
C PRO A 10 9.27 -15.34 9.15
N VAL A 11 8.00 -14.94 9.19
CA VAL A 11 7.36 -14.37 10.39
C VAL A 11 7.26 -15.43 11.48
N GLU A 12 7.64 -15.06 12.69
CA GLU A 12 7.45 -15.88 13.89
C GLU A 12 6.26 -15.38 14.72
N THR A 13 5.73 -16.19 15.63
CA THR A 13 4.61 -15.81 16.49
C THR A 13 4.89 -14.54 17.31
N LYS A 14 6.15 -14.32 17.71
CA LYS A 14 6.58 -13.10 18.44
C LYS A 14 6.42 -11.81 17.62
N ASP A 15 6.46 -11.91 16.29
CA ASP A 15 6.40 -10.77 15.38
C ASP A 15 4.96 -10.33 15.09
N GLN A 16 3.95 -11.00 15.63
CA GLN A 16 2.56 -10.80 15.26
C GLN A 16 2.09 -9.34 15.45
N ARG A 17 2.41 -8.74 16.61
CA ARG A 17 2.03 -7.35 16.92
C ARG A 17 2.69 -6.37 15.95
N LEU A 18 3.97 -6.58 15.69
CA LEU A 18 4.77 -5.77 14.78
C LEU A 18 4.27 -5.89 13.34
N THR A 19 3.97 -7.11 12.89
CA THR A 19 3.46 -7.39 11.54
C THR A 19 2.13 -6.70 11.32
N ARG A 20 1.18 -6.81 12.27
CA ARG A 20 -0.10 -6.08 12.21
C ARG A 20 0.10 -4.57 12.17
N PHE A 21 1.04 -4.04 12.95
CA PHE A 21 1.38 -2.61 12.91
C PHE A 21 1.91 -2.19 11.53
N LEU A 22 2.83 -2.95 10.95
CA LEU A 22 3.38 -2.64 9.62
C LEU A 22 2.32 -2.76 8.51
N VAL A 23 1.43 -3.75 8.58
CA VAL A 23 0.28 -3.88 7.67
C VAL A 23 -0.70 -2.71 7.82
N GLY A 24 -0.99 -2.28 9.05
CA GLY A 24 -1.81 -1.09 9.29
C GLY A 24 -1.16 0.16 8.72
N LYS A 25 0.15 0.33 8.98
CA LYS A 25 0.96 1.43 8.45
C LYS A 25 0.97 1.46 6.93
N SER A 26 1.17 0.33 6.25
CA SER A 26 1.24 0.26 4.78
C SER A 26 -0.07 0.69 4.12
N ASN A 27 -1.22 0.32 4.72
CA ASN A 27 -2.52 0.73 4.21
C ASN A 27 -2.81 2.21 4.47
N MET A 28 -2.38 2.74 5.62
CA MET A 28 -2.54 4.16 5.97
C MET A 28 -1.59 5.08 5.19
N GLU A 29 -0.45 4.59 4.72
CA GLU A 29 0.43 5.36 3.84
C GLU A 29 -0.29 5.81 2.56
N CYS A 30 -1.19 4.97 2.03
CA CYS A 30 -1.99 5.32 0.86
C CYS A 30 -2.86 6.56 1.10
N LEU A 31 -3.35 6.78 2.33
CA LEU A 31 -4.13 7.97 2.70
C LEU A 31 -3.27 9.23 2.61
N ALA A 32 -2.04 9.19 3.12
CA ALA A 32 -1.12 10.34 3.04
C ALA A 32 -0.81 10.71 1.58
N ILE A 33 -0.55 9.71 0.73
CA ILE A 33 -0.28 9.93 -0.71
C ILE A 33 -1.54 10.44 -1.43
N ALA A 34 -2.71 9.90 -1.10
CA ALA A 34 -4.01 10.35 -1.62
C ALA A 34 -4.29 11.82 -1.27
N ASN A 35 -4.08 12.19 -0.02
CA ASN A 35 -4.23 13.56 0.47
C ASN A 35 -3.28 14.51 -0.25
N ASN A 36 -1.99 14.15 -0.36
CA ASN A 36 -1.00 14.96 -1.08
C ASN A 36 -1.44 15.21 -2.53
N ARG A 37 -1.87 14.16 -3.25
CA ARG A 37 -2.40 14.33 -4.62
C ARG A 37 -3.68 15.16 -4.69
N ALA A 38 -4.55 15.09 -3.67
CA ALA A 38 -5.76 15.89 -3.61
C ALA A 38 -5.46 17.38 -3.37
N TYR A 39 -4.46 17.70 -2.55
CA TYR A 39 -4.03 19.08 -2.28
C TYR A 39 -3.52 19.78 -3.54
N PHE A 40 -2.77 19.05 -4.37
CA PHE A 40 -2.21 19.58 -5.62
C PHE A 40 -3.11 19.35 -6.85
N TYR A 41 -4.35 18.91 -6.66
CA TYR A 41 -5.30 18.77 -7.77
C TYR A 41 -5.69 20.17 -8.29
N PRO A 42 -5.72 20.43 -9.61
CA PRO A 42 -5.92 21.78 -10.16
C PRO A 42 -7.20 22.46 -9.65
N VAL A 43 -8.28 21.69 -9.48
CA VAL A 43 -9.55 22.22 -8.94
C VAL A 43 -9.40 22.61 -7.47
N THR A 44 -8.70 21.82 -6.65
CA THR A 44 -8.44 22.14 -5.25
C THR A 44 -7.62 23.43 -5.12
N LEU A 45 -6.58 23.58 -5.95
CA LEU A 45 -5.77 24.80 -5.99
C LEU A 45 -6.58 26.02 -6.45
N ALA A 46 -7.45 25.86 -7.45
CA ALA A 46 -8.33 26.94 -7.90
C ALA A 46 -9.31 27.38 -6.80
N VAL A 47 -9.91 26.41 -6.08
CA VAL A 47 -10.78 26.68 -4.92
C VAL A 47 -10.00 27.36 -3.81
N TRP A 48 -8.77 26.93 -3.53
CA TRP A 48 -7.91 27.54 -2.53
C TRP A 48 -7.62 29.01 -2.85
N VAL A 49 -7.17 29.31 -4.07
CA VAL A 49 -6.89 30.68 -4.51
C VAL A 49 -8.15 31.53 -4.45
N ALA A 50 -9.29 31.03 -4.95
CA ALA A 50 -10.55 31.76 -4.93
C ALA A 50 -11.00 32.12 -3.51
N LEU A 51 -10.97 31.15 -2.58
CA LEU A 51 -11.33 31.38 -1.18
C LEU A 51 -10.36 32.34 -0.49
N SER A 52 -9.06 32.23 -0.77
CA SER A 52 -8.06 33.17 -0.27
C SER A 52 -8.30 34.59 -0.77
N CYS A 53 -8.61 34.79 -2.05
CA CYS A 53 -8.94 36.11 -2.60
C CYS A 53 -10.18 36.72 -1.94
N VAL A 54 -11.25 35.92 -1.75
CA VAL A 54 -12.46 36.37 -1.03
C VAL A 54 -12.13 36.78 0.40
N PHE A 55 -11.27 36.03 1.08
CA PHE A 55 -10.85 36.33 2.45
C PHE A 55 -9.99 37.60 2.52
N VAL A 56 -9.07 37.80 1.57
CA VAL A 56 -8.23 39.02 1.47
C VAL A 56 -9.09 40.25 1.25
N GLU A 57 -10.08 40.16 0.35
CA GLU A 57 -11.04 41.23 0.09
C GLU A 57 -11.84 41.55 1.35
N PHE A 58 -12.40 40.54 2.00
CA PHE A 58 -13.18 40.70 3.23
C PHE A 58 -12.39 41.36 4.37
N MET A 59 -11.12 40.98 4.52
CA MET A 59 -10.23 41.54 5.55
C MET A 59 -9.54 42.85 5.14
N ASN A 60 -9.74 43.31 3.90
CA ASN A 60 -9.06 44.46 3.30
C ASN A 60 -7.52 44.38 3.43
N TRP A 61 -6.98 43.20 3.12
CA TRP A 61 -5.55 42.86 3.22
C TRP A 61 -4.80 42.97 1.89
N TRP A 62 -5.39 43.64 0.91
CA TRP A 62 -4.67 43.99 -0.31
C TRP A 62 -3.48 44.90 -0.01
N PRO A 63 -2.41 44.86 -0.82
CA PRO A 63 -1.23 45.67 -0.60
C PRO A 63 -1.56 47.16 -0.52
N LYS A 64 -1.19 47.79 0.60
CA LYS A 64 -1.35 49.23 0.80
C LYS A 64 -0.01 49.93 0.60
N PRO A 65 0.06 51.01 -0.19
CA PRO A 65 1.32 51.71 -0.48
C PRO A 65 1.98 52.28 0.78
N GLU A 66 1.19 52.57 1.82
CA GLU A 66 1.65 53.07 3.13
C GLU A 66 2.60 52.11 3.86
N HIS A 67 2.55 50.81 3.56
CA HIS A 67 3.33 49.78 4.25
C HIS A 67 4.61 49.38 3.48
N GLY A 68 4.93 50.10 2.40
CA GLY A 68 6.10 49.83 1.55
C GLY A 68 6.12 48.39 1.03
N MET A 69 7.32 47.79 0.94
CA MET A 69 7.48 46.42 0.45
C MET A 69 6.79 45.36 1.31
N TYR A 70 6.65 45.58 2.62
CA TYR A 70 5.99 44.62 3.52
C TYR A 70 4.49 44.51 3.25
N GLY A 71 3.86 45.53 2.68
CA GLY A 71 2.46 45.49 2.26
C GLY A 71 2.16 44.39 1.23
N TYR A 72 3.15 43.95 0.44
CA TYR A 72 2.97 42.85 -0.51
C TYR A 72 2.85 41.48 0.17
N LEU A 73 3.27 41.34 1.43
CA LEU A 73 3.12 40.11 2.21
C LEU A 73 1.77 40.05 2.95
N SER A 74 1.00 41.15 2.99
CA SER A 74 -0.30 41.21 3.68
C SER A 74 -1.32 40.14 3.24
N PRO A 75 -1.37 39.68 1.97
CA PRO A 75 -2.24 38.58 1.58
C PRO A 75 -1.79 37.19 2.06
N VAL A 76 -0.50 36.99 2.37
CA VAL A 76 0.07 35.66 2.67
C VAL A 76 -0.65 34.93 3.82
N PRO A 77 -0.97 35.59 4.96
CA PRO A 77 -1.75 34.95 6.03
C PRO A 77 -3.09 34.37 5.58
N ALA A 78 -3.77 34.99 4.60
CA ALA A 78 -5.04 34.47 4.07
C ALA A 78 -4.85 33.18 3.24
N PHE A 79 -3.74 33.06 2.53
CA PHE A 79 -3.41 31.82 1.82
C PHE A 79 -3.10 30.69 2.80
N VAL A 80 -2.34 30.97 3.86
CA VAL A 80 -2.02 29.98 4.90
C VAL A 80 -3.27 29.60 5.71
N SER A 81 -4.12 30.57 6.08
CA SER A 81 -5.32 30.27 6.87
C SER A 81 -6.34 29.46 6.10
N MET A 82 -6.51 29.72 4.79
CA MET A 82 -7.44 28.97 3.94
C MET A 82 -6.90 27.60 3.52
N SER A 83 -5.57 27.37 3.54
CA SER A 83 -5.03 26.04 3.21
C SER A 83 -5.42 24.99 4.26
N VAL A 84 -5.46 25.35 5.55
CA VAL A 84 -5.79 24.44 6.66
C VAL A 84 -7.18 23.79 6.52
N PRO A 85 -8.30 24.53 6.38
CA PRO A 85 -9.63 23.93 6.24
C PRO A 85 -9.75 23.08 4.97
N ILE A 86 -9.08 23.46 3.87
CA ILE A 86 -9.05 22.68 2.64
C ILE A 86 -8.31 21.36 2.84
N MET A 87 -7.13 21.40 3.47
CA MET A 87 -6.36 20.21 3.78
C MET A 87 -7.13 19.25 4.70
N PHE A 88 -7.80 19.80 5.72
CA PHE A 88 -8.66 19.03 6.62
C PHE A 88 -9.86 18.43 5.88
N PHE A 89 -10.50 19.17 4.98
CA PHE A 89 -11.63 18.68 4.19
C PHE A 89 -11.23 17.53 3.26
N CYS A 90 -10.11 17.66 2.55
CA CYS A 90 -9.57 16.59 1.72
C CYS A 90 -9.22 15.34 2.53
N ASP A 91 -8.60 15.51 3.71
CA ASP A 91 -8.30 14.41 4.63
C ASP A 91 -9.58 13.73 5.13
N TRP A 92 -10.58 14.50 5.55
CA TRP A 92 -11.88 14.01 6.00
C TRP A 92 -12.57 13.14 4.95
N LEU A 93 -12.60 13.59 3.69
CA LEU A 93 -13.24 12.86 2.59
C LEU A 93 -12.50 11.56 2.23
N ASN A 94 -11.18 11.53 2.33
CA ASN A 94 -10.41 10.32 2.05
C ASN A 94 -10.44 9.33 3.23
N ARG A 95 -10.39 9.81 4.47
CA ARG A 95 -10.16 9.01 5.69
C ARG A 95 -11.06 7.78 5.78
N SER A 96 -12.37 7.93 5.65
CA SER A 96 -13.33 6.84 5.87
C SER A 96 -13.07 5.61 4.98
N ALA A 97 -12.73 5.82 3.71
CA ALA A 97 -12.47 4.73 2.76
C ALA A 97 -11.18 3.96 3.11
N PHE A 98 -10.12 4.67 3.50
CA PHE A 98 -8.85 4.04 3.88
C PHE A 98 -8.93 3.37 5.26
N GLU A 99 -9.63 3.97 6.22
CA GLU A 99 -9.86 3.40 7.56
C GLU A 99 -10.67 2.12 7.47
N THR A 100 -11.78 2.13 6.75
CA THR A 100 -12.62 0.93 6.55
C THR A 100 -11.79 -0.19 5.92
N ARG A 101 -11.05 0.11 4.84
CA ARG A 101 -10.20 -0.88 4.17
C ARG A 101 -9.11 -1.43 5.09
N THR A 102 -8.46 -0.57 5.87
CA THR A 102 -7.41 -0.99 6.80
C THR A 102 -8.00 -1.85 7.90
N ASN A 103 -9.17 -1.47 8.41
CA ASN A 103 -9.89 -2.23 9.41
C ASN A 103 -10.27 -3.62 8.88
N ASP A 104 -10.82 -3.68 7.65
CA ASP A 104 -11.15 -4.93 6.98
C ASP A 104 -9.92 -5.82 6.82
N ILE A 105 -8.80 -5.27 6.36
CA ILE A 105 -7.53 -5.99 6.18
C ILE A 105 -7.01 -6.53 7.51
N LEU A 106 -7.00 -5.72 8.57
CA LEU A 106 -6.54 -6.13 9.91
C LEU A 106 -7.41 -7.23 10.54
N HIS A 107 -8.68 -7.30 10.13
CA HIS A 107 -9.64 -8.33 10.55
C HIS A 107 -9.74 -9.50 9.57
N ARG A 108 -8.80 -9.66 8.63
CA ARG A 108 -8.74 -10.85 7.79
C ARG A 108 -8.20 -12.05 8.59
N PRO A 109 -8.65 -13.27 8.27
CA PRO A 109 -8.23 -14.48 8.97
C PRO A 109 -6.71 -14.71 8.97
N ASP A 110 -6.02 -14.20 7.95
CA ASP A 110 -4.58 -14.39 7.75
C ASP A 110 -3.72 -13.64 8.78
N LEU A 111 -4.25 -12.58 9.39
CA LEU A 111 -3.58 -11.82 10.44
C LEU A 111 -3.95 -12.27 11.85
N VAL A 112 -4.91 -13.19 12.01
CA VAL A 112 -5.31 -13.74 13.32
C VAL A 112 -4.23 -14.65 13.90
N ASP A 113 -3.73 -15.57 13.10
CA ASP A 113 -2.62 -16.48 13.45
C ASP A 113 -1.79 -16.70 12.19
N ILE A 114 -0.78 -15.84 11.99
CA ILE A 114 -0.01 -15.76 10.76
C ILE A 114 0.71 -17.09 10.47
N PRO A 115 1.52 -17.67 11.38
CA PRO A 115 2.23 -18.91 11.09
C PRO A 115 1.28 -20.08 10.78
N LYS A 116 0.15 -20.19 11.50
CA LYS A 116 -0.85 -21.24 11.25
C LYS A 116 -1.59 -21.04 9.94
N TYR A 117 -1.89 -19.80 9.55
CA TYR A 117 -2.61 -19.51 8.31
C TYR A 117 -1.75 -19.80 7.07
N TYR A 118 -0.48 -19.40 7.09
CA TYR A 118 0.41 -19.55 5.94
C TYR A 118 1.05 -20.94 5.85
N SER A 119 0.95 -21.79 6.88
CA SER A 119 1.37 -23.21 6.82
C SER A 119 0.37 -24.15 6.12
N ARG A 120 -0.76 -23.63 5.62
CA ARG A 120 -1.82 -24.42 4.97
C ARG A 120 -1.45 -24.94 3.58
N SER A 121 -0.46 -24.34 2.94
CA SER A 121 0.11 -24.75 1.65
C SER A 121 1.63 -24.57 1.70
N PRO A 122 2.43 -25.49 1.13
CA PRO A 122 3.88 -25.32 1.02
C PRO A 122 4.28 -24.14 0.11
N ALA A 123 3.39 -23.67 -0.77
CA ALA A 123 3.64 -22.50 -1.61
C ALA A 123 3.24 -21.17 -0.93
N SER A 124 2.56 -21.23 0.21
CA SER A 124 2.25 -20.05 1.03
C SER A 124 3.44 -19.67 1.92
N GLY A 125 3.55 -18.38 2.23
CA GLY A 125 4.54 -17.89 3.19
C GLY A 125 4.32 -16.43 3.56
N PHE A 126 4.90 -16.02 4.68
CA PHE A 126 4.92 -14.63 5.13
C PHE A 126 6.34 -14.32 5.59
N TRP A 127 6.96 -13.32 4.96
CA TRP A 127 8.33 -12.94 5.24
C TRP A 127 8.43 -11.50 5.73
N LEU A 128 9.37 -11.29 6.65
CA LEU A 128 9.87 -9.98 7.04
C LEU A 128 11.21 -9.74 6.37
N LEU A 129 11.39 -8.51 5.90
CA LEU A 129 12.66 -7.99 5.43
C LEU A 129 13.28 -7.19 6.57
N GLU A 130 14.46 -7.60 7.01
CA GLU A 130 15.19 -6.98 8.12
C GLU A 130 16.49 -6.34 7.65
N TYR A 131 16.82 -5.20 8.25
CA TYR A 131 18.11 -4.52 8.12
C TYR A 131 18.61 -4.14 9.51
N ALA A 132 19.79 -4.64 9.88
CA ALA A 132 20.37 -4.44 11.23
C ALA A 132 19.37 -4.79 12.35
N ASP A 133 18.76 -5.98 12.25
CA ASP A 133 17.75 -6.53 13.18
C ASP A 133 16.47 -5.69 13.32
N ARG A 134 16.24 -4.73 12.41
CA ARG A 134 15.02 -3.95 12.33
C ARG A 134 14.19 -4.38 11.13
N PRO A 135 12.89 -4.65 11.30
CA PRO A 135 12.02 -4.98 10.19
C PRO A 135 11.68 -3.72 9.40
N ILE A 136 12.06 -3.74 8.12
CA ILE A 136 11.95 -2.62 7.18
C ILE A 136 10.94 -2.89 6.06
N GLY A 137 10.50 -4.13 5.91
CA GLY A 137 9.49 -4.50 4.92
C GLY A 137 8.87 -5.86 5.23
N LEU A 138 7.83 -6.19 4.49
CA LEU A 138 7.16 -7.48 4.58
C LEU A 138 6.41 -7.80 3.29
N ILE A 139 6.21 -9.09 3.06
CA ILE A 139 5.42 -9.62 1.96
C ILE A 139 4.82 -10.95 2.38
N ALA A 140 3.59 -11.22 1.93
CA ALA A 140 2.95 -12.50 2.14
C ALA A 140 2.47 -13.07 0.82
N VAL A 141 2.53 -14.39 0.68
CA VAL A 141 1.94 -15.13 -0.44
C VAL A 141 0.99 -16.16 0.12
N ASP A 142 -0.25 -16.12 -0.32
CA ASP A 142 -1.29 -17.07 0.03
C ASP A 142 -1.60 -17.94 -1.18
N ALA A 143 -1.22 -19.21 -1.15
CA ALA A 143 -1.49 -20.20 -2.17
C ALA A 143 -2.53 -21.24 -1.73
N SER A 144 -3.26 -21.00 -0.64
CA SER A 144 -4.30 -21.92 -0.18
C SER A 144 -5.50 -21.98 -1.15
N LEU A 145 -6.35 -23.00 -0.99
CA LEU A 145 -7.58 -23.17 -1.80
C LEU A 145 -8.56 -21.98 -1.73
N ASP A 146 -8.48 -21.17 -0.68
CA ASP A 146 -9.28 -19.97 -0.45
C ASP A 146 -8.49 -18.65 -0.65
N ALA A 147 -7.31 -18.71 -1.29
CA ALA A 147 -6.41 -17.57 -1.47
C ALA A 147 -7.00 -16.37 -2.24
N THR A 148 -8.07 -16.58 -3.00
CA THR A 148 -8.77 -15.52 -3.72
C THR A 148 -9.89 -14.87 -2.90
N SER A 149 -10.21 -15.41 -1.72
CA SER A 149 -11.22 -14.87 -0.82
C SER A 149 -10.64 -13.72 0.00
N ASP A 150 -11.37 -12.61 0.02
CA ASP A 150 -11.06 -11.41 0.81
C ASP A 150 -12.05 -11.21 1.98
N LYS A 151 -12.81 -12.25 2.33
CA LYS A 151 -13.80 -12.20 3.43
C LYS A 151 -13.12 -11.97 4.78
N THR A 152 -13.70 -11.07 5.58
CA THR A 152 -13.26 -10.78 6.95
C THR A 152 -13.80 -11.81 7.94
N VAL A 153 -13.16 -11.93 9.11
CA VAL A 153 -13.60 -12.86 10.17
C VAL A 153 -15.04 -12.59 10.60
N GLN A 154 -15.46 -11.33 10.68
CA GLN A 154 -16.81 -10.94 11.10
C GLN A 154 -17.89 -11.35 10.08
N ALA A 155 -17.53 -11.46 8.79
CA ALA A 155 -18.45 -11.88 7.73
C ALA A 155 -18.71 -13.39 7.72
N VAL A 156 -17.87 -14.18 8.40
CA VAL A 156 -18.02 -15.63 8.53
C VAL A 156 -18.74 -15.93 9.84
N LYS A 157 -20.06 -16.18 9.77
CA LYS A 157 -20.82 -16.69 10.91
C LYS A 157 -20.39 -18.15 11.20
N GLY A 158 -19.49 -18.35 12.16
CA GLY A 158 -19.04 -19.67 12.63
C GLY A 158 -17.53 -19.81 12.76
N GLU A 159 -17.05 -21.02 13.04
CA GLU A 159 -15.61 -21.33 13.01
C GLU A 159 -15.06 -21.19 11.59
N ILE A 160 -13.95 -20.47 11.44
CA ILE A 160 -13.27 -20.31 10.15
C ILE A 160 -12.67 -21.66 9.76
N GLN A 161 -13.34 -22.38 8.87
CA GLN A 161 -12.81 -23.62 8.31
C GLN A 161 -11.72 -23.30 7.29
N TYR A 162 -10.47 -23.47 7.72
CA TYR A 162 -9.31 -23.32 6.87
C TYR A 162 -9.17 -24.51 5.93
N LYS A 163 -9.41 -24.29 4.63
CA LYS A 163 -9.14 -25.31 3.61
C LYS A 163 -7.63 -25.48 3.44
N ARG A 164 -7.14 -26.70 3.63
CA ARG A 164 -5.74 -27.08 3.37
C ARG A 164 -5.56 -27.54 1.94
N GLY A 165 -4.38 -27.30 1.38
CA GLY A 165 -4.04 -27.64 0.00
C GLY A 165 -3.66 -26.40 -0.82
N THR A 166 -3.05 -26.65 -1.96
CA THR A 166 -2.51 -25.61 -2.83
C THR A 166 -3.46 -25.33 -3.99
N SER A 167 -3.79 -24.05 -4.19
CA SER A 167 -4.56 -23.54 -5.32
C SER A 167 -3.68 -23.35 -6.55
N SER A 168 -4.30 -23.39 -7.74
CA SER A 168 -3.61 -23.01 -8.99
C SER A 168 -3.27 -21.51 -9.04
N VAL A 169 -3.95 -20.70 -8.23
CA VAL A 169 -3.74 -19.25 -8.14
C VAL A 169 -3.28 -18.90 -6.72
N ALA A 170 -2.10 -18.29 -6.62
CA ALA A 170 -1.59 -17.70 -5.38
C ALA A 170 -1.81 -16.19 -5.37
N THR A 171 -2.03 -15.60 -4.20
CA THR A 171 -2.26 -14.16 -4.02
C THR A 171 -1.15 -13.56 -3.16
N ILE A 172 -0.43 -12.57 -3.69
CA ILE A 172 0.46 -11.72 -2.89
C ILE A 172 -0.40 -10.78 -2.05
N ARG A 173 -0.17 -10.79 -0.75
CA ARG A 173 -0.80 -9.95 0.26
C ARG A 173 0.26 -9.12 0.97
N HIS A 174 -0.16 -7.99 1.52
CA HIS A 174 0.65 -7.17 2.44
C HIS A 174 2.03 -6.77 1.92
N PHE A 175 2.18 -6.41 0.64
CA PHE A 175 3.51 -6.02 0.14
C PHE A 175 3.87 -4.61 0.61
N PHE A 176 4.91 -4.48 1.44
CA PHE A 176 5.33 -3.19 1.99
C PHE A 176 6.85 -3.11 2.21
N VAL A 177 7.42 -1.94 1.93
CA VAL A 177 8.80 -1.57 2.27
C VAL A 177 8.80 -0.12 2.76
N GLN A 178 9.50 0.17 3.84
CA GLN A 178 9.64 1.52 4.39
C GLN A 178 10.30 2.46 3.40
N GLU A 179 9.80 3.70 3.33
CA GLU A 179 10.20 4.74 2.37
C GLU A 179 11.72 4.93 2.25
N GLN A 180 12.42 5.02 3.39
CA GLN A 180 13.86 5.24 3.46
C GLN A 180 14.72 4.16 2.78
N TYR A 181 14.17 2.98 2.46
CA TYR A 181 14.91 1.88 1.81
C TYR A 181 14.47 1.62 0.36
N ARG A 182 13.49 2.37 -0.16
CA ARG A 182 12.92 2.11 -1.50
C ARG A 182 13.88 2.45 -2.63
N GLU A 183 14.77 3.41 -2.42
CA GLU A 183 15.79 3.82 -3.39
C GLU A 183 16.80 2.71 -3.66
N ALA A 184 17.07 1.88 -2.66
CA ALA A 184 17.94 0.71 -2.79
C ALA A 184 17.29 -0.46 -3.57
N SER A 185 16.05 -0.31 -4.02
CA SER A 185 15.30 -1.33 -4.79
C SER A 185 15.11 -2.68 -4.08
N ILE A 186 15.23 -2.72 -2.75
CA ILE A 186 15.12 -3.94 -1.93
C ILE A 186 13.76 -4.64 -2.01
N GLN A 187 12.74 -3.90 -2.44
CA GLN A 187 11.42 -4.44 -2.76
C GLN A 187 11.46 -5.45 -3.92
N GLN A 188 12.43 -5.35 -4.83
CA GLN A 188 12.63 -6.29 -5.93
C GLN A 188 13.07 -7.65 -5.40
N ASP A 189 14.11 -7.69 -4.56
CA ASP A 189 14.60 -8.92 -3.92
C ASP A 189 13.48 -9.60 -3.10
N LEU A 190 12.71 -8.80 -2.35
CA LEU A 190 11.60 -9.29 -1.55
C LEU A 190 10.48 -9.90 -2.41
N LEU A 191 10.16 -9.27 -3.54
CA LEU A 191 9.18 -9.79 -4.49
C LEU A 191 9.68 -11.06 -5.18
N GLU A 192 10.93 -11.07 -5.62
CA GLU A 192 11.55 -12.21 -6.30
C GLU A 192 11.62 -13.44 -5.40
N HIS A 193 12.00 -13.25 -4.14
CA HIS A 193 11.98 -14.31 -3.13
C HIS A 193 10.57 -14.90 -2.97
N ALA A 194 9.55 -14.05 -2.87
CA ALA A 194 8.16 -14.48 -2.71
C ALA A 194 7.62 -15.23 -3.95
N ILE A 195 7.93 -14.75 -5.16
CA ILE A 195 7.54 -15.40 -6.42
C ILE A 195 8.23 -16.76 -6.55
N SER A 196 9.54 -16.79 -6.33
CA SER A 196 10.35 -18.00 -6.43
C SER A 196 9.85 -19.05 -5.44
N HIS A 197 9.61 -18.67 -4.18
CA HIS A 197 9.02 -19.58 -3.20
C HIS A 197 7.67 -20.14 -3.69
N ALA A 198 6.75 -19.27 -4.12
CA ALA A 198 5.41 -19.70 -4.52
C ALA A 198 5.41 -20.67 -5.72
N LEU A 199 6.26 -20.43 -6.73
CA LEU A 199 6.31 -21.24 -7.94
C LEU A 199 7.20 -22.47 -7.82
N GLN A 200 8.25 -22.43 -6.99
CA GLN A 200 9.17 -23.56 -6.82
C GLN A 200 8.67 -24.57 -5.78
N SER A 201 8.03 -24.12 -4.70
CA SER A 201 7.57 -25.00 -3.62
C SER A 201 6.45 -25.95 -4.05
N ASP A 202 5.61 -25.56 -5.01
CA ASP A 202 4.54 -26.40 -5.53
C ASP A 202 4.33 -26.20 -7.04
N LYS A 203 4.20 -27.30 -7.79
CA LYS A 203 3.94 -27.28 -9.23
C LYS A 203 2.49 -26.93 -9.57
N SER A 204 1.57 -27.05 -8.61
CA SER A 204 0.15 -26.73 -8.80
C SER A 204 -0.08 -25.24 -9.04
N VAL A 205 0.73 -24.35 -8.44
CA VAL A 205 0.64 -22.90 -8.65
C VAL A 205 1.03 -22.57 -10.09
N GLN A 206 0.05 -22.09 -10.87
CA GLN A 206 0.22 -21.67 -12.26
C GLN A 206 0.23 -20.15 -12.41
N LYS A 207 -0.37 -19.42 -11.46
CA LYS A 207 -0.58 -17.98 -11.55
C LYS A 207 -0.40 -17.33 -10.19
N ILE A 208 0.28 -16.19 -10.16
CA ILE A 208 0.36 -15.31 -8.99
C ILE A 208 -0.44 -14.05 -9.29
N ARG A 209 -1.28 -13.64 -8.34
CA ARG A 209 -2.13 -12.46 -8.40
C ARG A 209 -1.73 -11.47 -7.32
N VAL A 210 -1.86 -10.18 -7.58
CA VAL A 210 -1.61 -9.11 -6.59
C VAL A 210 -2.57 -7.95 -6.80
N SER A 211 -3.05 -7.36 -5.71
CA SER A 211 -3.81 -6.10 -5.77
C SER A 211 -2.84 -4.92 -5.82
N ASP A 212 -2.96 -4.11 -6.87
CA ASP A 212 -2.14 -2.95 -7.17
C ASP A 212 -2.97 -1.67 -7.02
N SER A 213 -2.31 -0.59 -6.58
CA SER A 213 -2.90 0.72 -6.39
C SER A 213 -1.96 1.79 -6.97
N PRO A 214 -2.47 2.75 -7.76
CA PRO A 214 -1.65 3.86 -8.28
C PRO A 214 -1.12 4.78 -7.19
N LEU A 215 -1.58 4.62 -5.94
CA LEU A 215 -1.06 5.32 -4.77
C LEU A 215 0.28 4.74 -4.30
N LEU A 216 0.61 3.49 -4.65
CA LEU A 216 1.87 2.82 -4.27
C LEU A 216 2.73 2.58 -5.52
N SER A 217 3.17 3.66 -6.17
CA SER A 217 3.89 3.60 -7.45
C SER A 217 5.16 2.75 -7.41
N TYR A 218 5.84 2.68 -6.27
CA TYR A 218 7.05 1.86 -6.09
C TYR A 218 6.74 0.36 -6.25
N ILE A 219 5.60 -0.12 -5.73
CA ILE A 219 5.14 -1.50 -5.91
C ILE A 219 4.74 -1.71 -7.36
N THR A 220 3.95 -0.80 -7.94
CA THR A 220 3.51 -0.90 -9.33
C THR A 220 4.68 -1.02 -10.29
N LYS A 221 5.76 -0.27 -10.06
CA LYS A 221 6.99 -0.31 -10.87
C LYS A 221 7.63 -1.70 -10.82
N VAL A 222 7.86 -2.21 -9.61
CA VAL A 222 8.53 -3.51 -9.40
C VAL A 222 7.69 -4.68 -9.90
N LEU A 223 6.36 -4.61 -9.75
CA LEU A 223 5.45 -5.60 -10.34
C LEU A 223 5.54 -5.61 -11.88
N LYS A 224 5.61 -4.44 -12.52
CA LYS A 224 5.75 -4.36 -13.99
C LYS A 224 7.09 -4.93 -14.44
N GLU A 225 8.17 -4.61 -13.74
CA GLU A 225 9.52 -5.12 -14.01
C GLU A 225 9.59 -6.64 -13.86
N ALA A 226 8.91 -7.21 -12.86
CA ALA A 226 8.74 -8.65 -12.69
C ALA A 226 7.78 -9.31 -13.70
N GLY A 227 7.24 -8.57 -14.67
CA GLY A 227 6.41 -9.09 -15.76
C GLY A 227 4.92 -9.24 -15.43
N PHE A 228 4.42 -8.66 -14.34
CA PHE A 228 3.00 -8.70 -14.01
C PHE A 228 2.16 -7.85 -14.96
N ALA A 229 1.16 -8.47 -15.59
CA ALA A 229 0.20 -7.79 -16.44
C ALA A 229 -1.09 -7.44 -15.68
N VAL A 230 -1.77 -6.37 -16.11
CA VAL A 230 -3.08 -6.01 -15.58
C VAL A 230 -4.10 -7.06 -16.03
N GLU A 231 -4.81 -7.65 -15.08
CA GLU A 231 -5.85 -8.64 -15.31
C GLU A 231 -7.24 -7.99 -15.25
N GLU A 232 -7.51 -7.24 -14.18
CA GLU A 232 -8.85 -6.70 -13.90
C GLU A 232 -8.76 -5.36 -13.18
N LYS A 233 -9.79 -4.52 -13.35
CA LYS A 233 -10.01 -3.29 -12.57
C LYS A 233 -10.97 -3.60 -11.42
N THR A 234 -10.49 -3.60 -10.18
CA THR A 234 -11.26 -4.11 -9.03
C THR A 234 -12.14 -3.06 -8.35
N GLY A 235 -11.80 -1.77 -8.48
CA GLY A 235 -12.58 -0.71 -7.83
C GLY A 235 -11.90 0.64 -7.86
N ARG A 236 -12.52 1.63 -7.21
CA ARG A 236 -11.98 2.99 -7.06
C ARG A 236 -11.97 3.36 -5.58
N ILE A 237 -10.97 4.12 -5.15
CA ILE A 237 -10.84 4.58 -3.76
C ILE A 237 -10.64 6.10 -3.70
N GLY A 238 -11.16 6.72 -2.64
CA GLY A 238 -10.93 8.12 -2.28
C GLY A 238 -11.59 9.17 -3.19
N ILE A 239 -11.39 10.45 -2.86
CA ILE A 239 -12.10 11.58 -3.48
C ILE A 239 -11.81 11.71 -4.99
N LEU A 240 -10.57 11.43 -5.41
CA LEU A 240 -10.18 11.44 -6.82
C LEU A 240 -10.39 10.09 -7.51
N GLN A 241 -11.09 9.14 -6.88
CA GLN A 241 -11.53 7.89 -7.50
C GLN A 241 -10.37 7.06 -8.09
N TRP A 242 -9.28 6.91 -7.33
CA TRP A 242 -8.08 6.19 -7.76
C TRP A 242 -8.40 4.73 -8.11
N GLN A 243 -8.17 4.36 -9.38
CA GLN A 243 -8.49 3.04 -9.91
C GLN A 243 -7.53 1.98 -9.36
N GLN A 244 -8.08 1.00 -8.63
CA GLN A 244 -7.38 -0.20 -8.22
C GLN A 244 -7.43 -1.24 -9.34
N CYS A 245 -6.35 -2.00 -9.46
CA CYS A 245 -6.20 -3.03 -10.46
C CYS A 245 -5.67 -4.31 -9.80
N THR A 246 -6.10 -5.44 -10.31
CA THR A 246 -5.45 -6.72 -10.05
C THR A 246 -4.46 -6.97 -11.16
N ARG A 247 -3.23 -7.32 -10.78
CA ARG A 247 -2.21 -7.78 -11.72
C ARG A 247 -1.93 -9.26 -11.50
N SER A 248 -1.46 -9.91 -12.55
CA SER A 248 -1.08 -11.31 -12.47
C SER A 248 0.17 -11.66 -13.27
N LEU A 249 0.87 -12.69 -12.80
CA LEU A 249 2.05 -13.29 -13.40
C LEU A 249 1.80 -14.78 -13.60
N ASP A 250 1.86 -15.23 -14.85
CA ASP A 250 1.74 -16.64 -15.19
C ASP A 250 3.10 -17.33 -15.05
N ARG A 251 3.12 -18.58 -14.59
CA ARG A 251 4.33 -19.39 -14.40
C ARG A 251 5.17 -19.50 -15.67
N GLY A 252 4.52 -19.66 -16.84
CA GLY A 252 5.20 -19.72 -18.12
C GLY A 252 5.89 -18.41 -18.50
N ARG A 253 5.35 -17.27 -18.04
CA ARG A 253 5.93 -15.94 -18.29
C ARG A 253 7.11 -15.69 -17.35
N TRP A 254 6.99 -16.10 -16.09
CA TRP A 254 8.08 -16.06 -15.12
C TRP A 254 9.30 -16.87 -15.59
N ARG A 255 9.11 -18.11 -16.06
CA ARG A 255 10.21 -18.95 -16.58
C ARG A 255 11.01 -18.28 -17.69
N LYS A 256 10.31 -17.65 -18.64
CA LYS A 256 10.97 -16.92 -19.74
C LYS A 256 11.78 -15.74 -19.24
N SER A 257 11.32 -15.06 -18.19
CA SER A 257 12.03 -13.94 -17.57
C SER A 257 13.25 -14.41 -16.78
N SER A 258 13.14 -15.52 -16.06
CA SER A 258 14.24 -16.07 -15.25
C SER A 258 15.36 -16.69 -16.08
N GLU A 259 15.09 -17.08 -17.32
CA GLU A 259 16.11 -17.61 -18.25
C GLU A 259 16.94 -16.50 -18.94
N GLN A 260 16.51 -15.24 -18.82
CA GLN A 260 17.19 -14.07 -19.42
C GLN A 260 18.14 -13.34 -18.46
N HIS A 261 18.25 -13.78 -17.21
CA HIS A 261 19.13 -13.25 -16.17
C HIS A 261 20.02 -14.36 -15.62
#